data_AF-A0A7Z9XUK3-F1
#
_entry.id   AF-A0A7Z9XUK3-F1
#
_cell.length_a   1.000
_cell.length_b   1.000
_cell.length_c   1.000
_cell.angle_alpha   90.00
_cell.angle_beta   90.00
_cell.angle_gamma   90.00
#
_symmetry.space_group_name_H-M   'P 1'
#
loop_
_entity.id
_entity.type
_entity.pdbx_description
1 polymer ?
#
loop_
_entity_poly.entity_id
_entity_poly.type
_entity_poly.pdbx_seq_one_letter_code
_entity_poly.pdbx_strand_id
1 'polypeptide(L)' 'MKIIFLLAAAVLIWWIVRTLRGSSVSAPKPGIKNVVSCEYCDLHIPEDEAFKQNGHSYCCREHAQKDSN' A
#
# COMPACT_ATOMS: atom_id res chain seq x y z
N MET A 1 38.84 -8.85 21.14
CA MET A 1 38.22 -7.51 21.27
C MET A 1 38.01 -6.76 19.94
N LYS A 2 38.87 -6.91 18.91
CA LYS A 2 38.73 -6.19 17.62
C LYS A 2 37.50 -6.61 16.77
N ILE A 3 37.16 -7.90 16.81
CA ILE A 3 36.13 -8.52 15.95
C ILE A 3 34.72 -8.11 16.38
N ILE A 4 34.50 -7.91 17.68
CA ILE A 4 33.22 -7.44 18.24
C ILE A 4 32.90 -6.03 17.73
N PHE A 5 33.93 -5.17 17.64
CA PHE A 5 33.80 -3.82 17.12
C PHE A 5 33.43 -3.82 15.62
N LEU A 6 34.01 -4.74 14.84
CA LEU A 6 33.68 -4.90 13.42
C LEU A 6 32.27 -5.47 13.21
N LEU A 7 31.86 -6.45 14.01
CA LEU A 7 30.50 -6.99 13.98
C LEU A 7 29.46 -5.93 14.37
N ALA A 8 29.73 -5.16 15.41
CA ALA A 8 28.85 -4.07 15.83
C ALA A 8 28.71 -3.00 14.74
N ALA A 9 29.82 -2.61 14.10
CA ALA A 9 29.79 -1.66 12.99
C ALA A 9 29.00 -2.19 11.79
N ALA A 10 29.18 -3.47 11.42
CA ALA A 10 28.44 -4.09 10.32
C ALA A 10 26.93 -4.14 10.60
N VAL A 11 26.52 -4.50 11.82
CA VAL A 11 25.11 -4.51 12.22
C VAL A 11 24.52 -3.10 12.20
N LEU A 12 25.27 -2.10 12.68
CA LEU A 12 24.82 -0.71 12.71
C LEU A 12 24.59 -0.16 11.29
N ILE A 13 25.53 -0.41 10.37
CA ILE A 13 25.41 -0.03 8.96
C ILE A 13 24.23 -0.77 8.32
N TRP A 14 24.07 -2.07 8.59
CA TRP A 14 22.96 -2.86 8.06
C TRP A 14 21.60 -2.34 8.54
N TRP A 15 21.51 -1.96 9.82
CA TRP A 15 20.30 -1.38 10.40
C TRP A 15 19.98 -0.05 9.74
N ILE A 16 20.95 0.87 9.63
CA ILE A 16 20.80 2.18 8.96
C ILE A 16 20.34 2.00 7.50
N VAL A 17 20.99 1.10 6.75
CA VAL A 17 20.62 0.82 5.36
C VAL A 17 19.21 0.21 5.29
N ARG A 18 18.81 -0.64 6.24
CA ARG A 18 17.47 -1.21 6.30
C ARG A 18 16.40 -0.19 6.70
N THR A 19 16.69 0.77 7.57
CA THR A 19 15.73 1.86 7.88
C THR A 19 15.57 2.79 6.69
N LEU A 20 16.67 3.12 6.00
CA LEU A 20 16.65 3.99 4.82
C LEU A 20 16.03 3.31 3.59
N ARG A 21 16.31 2.02 3.36
CA ARG A 21 15.71 1.23 2.26
C ARG A 21 14.30 0.74 2.56
N GLY A 22 13.91 0.63 3.83
CA GLY A 22 12.52 0.34 4.23
C GLY A 22 11.53 1.44 3.88
N SER A 23 12.03 2.61 3.44
CA SER A 23 11.20 3.74 3.00
C SER A 23 11.12 3.90 1.47
N SER A 24 11.66 2.96 0.68
CA SER A 24 11.61 3.04 -0.80
C SER A 24 10.69 2.02 -1.46
N VAL A 25 9.49 1.83 -0.90
CA VAL A 25 8.23 1.84 -1.66
C VAL A 25 7.20 2.55 -0.78
N SER A 26 7.44 3.83 -0.49
CA SER A 26 6.34 4.73 -0.15
C SER A 26 6.14 5.64 -1.34
N ALA A 27 5.26 5.19 -2.24
CA ALA A 27 4.41 6.09 -3.01
C ALA A 27 3.92 7.24 -2.09
N PRO A 28 3.74 8.46 -2.63
CA PRO A 28 3.54 9.68 -1.84
C PRO A 28 2.50 9.46 -0.73
N LYS A 29 2.87 9.89 0.49
CA LYS A 29 2.10 9.84 1.74
C LYS A 29 0.60 9.57 1.48
N PRO A 30 0.02 8.45 1.94
CA PRO A 30 -1.42 8.36 2.01
C PRO A 30 -1.85 9.32 3.12
N GLY A 31 -2.19 10.55 2.76
CA GLY A 31 -3.31 11.18 3.45
C GLY A 31 -4.42 10.14 3.41
N ILE A 32 -4.98 9.80 4.58
CA ILE A 32 -6.01 8.79 4.81
C ILE A 32 -6.73 8.45 3.50
N LYS A 33 -6.26 7.41 2.81
CA LYS A 33 -6.88 7.00 1.54
C LYS A 33 -8.19 6.37 1.97
N ASN A 34 -9.31 6.99 1.60
CA ASN A 34 -10.61 6.42 1.88
C ASN A 34 -10.60 5.00 1.29
N VAL A 35 -10.80 4.00 2.12
CA VAL A 35 -11.01 2.62 1.66
C VAL A 35 -12.49 2.47 1.42
N VAL A 36 -12.84 2.04 0.21
CA VAL A 36 -14.23 1.84 -0.18
C VAL A 36 -14.44 0.36 -0.46
N SER A 37 -15.65 -0.13 -0.18
CA SER A 37 -16.02 -1.51 -0.50
C SER A 37 -16.62 -1.56 -1.89
N CYS A 38 -16.18 -2.54 -2.68
CA CYS A 38 -16.84 -2.88 -3.94
C CYS A 38 -18.23 -3.45 -3.66
N GLU A 39 -19.30 -2.84 -4.18
CA GLU A 39 -20.67 -3.34 -3.95
C GLU A 39 -20.91 -4.74 -4.53
N TYR A 40 -20.19 -5.11 -5.60
CA TYR A 40 -20.35 -6.42 -6.25
C TYR A 40 -19.51 -7.54 -5.60
N CYS A 41 -18.37 -7.21 -4.99
CA CYS A 41 -17.41 -8.21 -4.49
C CYS A 41 -17.17 -8.17 -2.98
N ASP A 42 -17.67 -7.15 -2.30
CA ASP A 42 -17.32 -6.81 -0.92
C ASP A 42 -15.80 -6.63 -0.69
N LEU A 43 -15.04 -6.45 -1.77
CA LEU A 43 -13.60 -6.28 -1.72
C LEU A 43 -13.27 -4.85 -1.28
N HIS A 44 -12.50 -4.72 -0.20
CA HIS A 44 -11.94 -3.43 0.19
C HIS A 44 -10.82 -3.02 -0.77
N ILE A 45 -11.06 -1.94 -1.51
CA ILE A 45 -10.08 -1.34 -2.41
C ILE A 45 -9.90 0.15 -2.07
N PRO A 46 -8.70 0.72 -2.29
CA PRO A 46 -8.48 2.14 -2.04
C PRO A 46 -9.30 2.96 -3.03
N GLU A 47 -9.90 4.06 -2.57
CA GLU A 47 -10.73 4.96 -3.38
C GLU A 47 -10.02 5.47 -4.65
N ASP A 48 -8.70 5.57 -4.61
CA ASP A 48 -7.84 5.97 -5.74
C ASP A 48 -7.87 4.96 -6.91
N GLU A 49 -8.08 3.68 -6.60
CA GLU A 49 -8.20 2.60 -7.59
C GLU A 49 -9.66 2.18 -7.81
N ALA A 50 -10.59 2.71 -7.02
CA ALA A 50 -12.00 2.37 -7.11
C ALA A 50 -12.67 3.12 -8.28
N PHE A 51 -13.33 2.38 -9.14
CA PHE A 51 -14.16 2.93 -10.21
C PHE A 51 -15.52 3.35 -9.62
N LYS A 52 -15.76 4.66 -9.50
CA LYS A 52 -17.05 5.20 -9.03
C LYS A 52 -18.04 5.32 -10.18
N GLN A 53 -19.22 4.71 -10.04
CA GLN A 53 -20.31 4.84 -11.01
C GLN A 53 -21.65 4.95 -10.26
N ASN A 54 -22.48 5.95 -10.58
CA ASN A 54 -23.77 6.21 -9.94
C ASN A 54 -23.76 6.35 -8.41
N GLY A 55 -22.62 6.73 -7.81
CA GLY A 55 -22.47 6.83 -6.35
C GLY A 55 -21.98 5.54 -5.68
N HIS A 56 -21.85 4.47 -6.45
CA HIS A 56 -21.34 3.17 -6.00
C HIS A 56 -19.86 3.02 -6.37
N SER A 57 -19.11 2.30 -5.53
CA SER A 57 -17.68 2.06 -5.74
C SER A 57 -17.47 0.62 -6.19
N TYR A 58 -16.65 0.44 -7.24
CA TYR A 58 -16.35 -0.88 -7.82
C TYR A 58 -14.85 -1.07 -7.97
N CYS A 59 -14.37 -2.31 -7.84
CA CYS A 59 -12.95 -2.59 -8.05
C CYS A 59 -12.52 -2.50 -9.53
N CYS A 60 -13.46 -2.67 -10.47
CA CYS A 60 -13.22 -2.65 -11.92
C CYS A 60 -14.47 -2.20 -12.67
N ARG A 61 -14.30 -1.70 -13.91
CA ARG A 61 -15.41 -1.29 -14.79
C ARG A 61 -16.38 -2.43 -15.11
N GLU A 62 -15.89 -3.68 -15.20
CA GLU A 62 -16.73 -4.86 -15.41
C GLU A 62 -17.76 -5.06 -14.30
N HIS A 63 -17.42 -4.78 -13.05
CA HIS A 63 -18.35 -4.92 -11.93
C HIS A 63 -19.40 -3.83 -11.92
N ALA A 64 -19.02 -2.60 -12.27
CA ALA A 64 -19.96 -1.51 -12.45
C ALA A 64 -21.00 -1.83 -13.54
N GLN A 65 -20.55 -2.43 -14.66
CA GLN A 65 -21.45 -2.90 -15.73
C GLN A 65 -22.34 -4.06 -15.30
N LYS A 66 -21.81 -5.04 -14.54
CA LYS A 66 -22.59 -6.17 -14.04
C LYS A 66 -23.65 -5.77 -13.02
N ASP A 67 -23.40 -4.73 -12.22
CA ASP A 67 -24.39 -4.19 -11.30
C ASP A 67 -25.51 -3.42 -12.02
N SER A 68 -25.16 -2.73 -13.12
CA SER A 68 -26.08 -1.90 -13.91
C SER A 68 -27.02 -2.68 -14.85
N ASN A 69 -26.94 -4.02 -14.90
CA ASN A 69 -27.66 -4.87 -15.87
C ASN A 69 -28.41 -6.02 -15.19
#